data_AF-A0A3B9K0H3-F1
#
_entry.id   AF-A0A3B9K0H3-F1
#
_cell.length_a   1.000
_cell.length_b   1.000
_cell.length_c   1.000
_cell.angle_alpha   90.00
_cell.angle_beta   90.00
_cell.angle_gamma   90.00
#
_symmetry.space_group_name_H-M   'P 1'
#
loop_
_entity.id
_entity.type
_entity.pdbx_description
1 polymer ?
#
loop_
_entity_poly.entity_id
_entity_poly.type
_entity_poly.pdbx_seq_one_letter_code
_entity_poly.pdbx_strand_id
1 'polypeptide(L)'
;MKKYKHVTTGQECDAAQYIAEMVLLREAEKANEGTPAFKLWNTEKWKNKFRGQVTKAYQLLKKYDDIAIINALKSPKGKWMYSLRLKALENIIKYEQTKVDKEKNREVVPKKYVTEEAAPPRKPFGKKSTIQKLRDLDG
;
A
#
# COMPACT_ATOMS: atom_id res chain seq x y z
N MET A 1 -18.08 -1.12 2.26
CA MET A 1 -17.39 -2.21 1.52
C MET A 1 -16.36 -1.56 0.62
N LYS A 2 -15.07 -1.90 0.74
CA LYS A 2 -14.05 -1.33 -0.15
C LYS A 2 -14.30 -1.87 -1.56
N LYS A 3 -14.42 -0.97 -2.53
CA LYS A 3 -14.74 -1.33 -3.92
C LYS A 3 -13.43 -1.54 -4.68
N TYR A 4 -13.06 -2.81 -4.88
CA TYR A 4 -11.98 -3.16 -5.78
C TYR A 4 -12.53 -3.36 -7.20
N LYS A 5 -11.66 -3.26 -8.20
CA LYS A 5 -12.01 -3.55 -9.58
C LYS A 5 -11.04 -4.55 -10.15
N HIS A 6 -11.57 -5.52 -10.89
CA HIS A 6 -10.77 -6.46 -11.67
C HIS A 6 -9.84 -5.69 -12.60
N VAL A 7 -8.57 -6.10 -12.66
CA VAL A 7 -7.57 -5.45 -13.53
C VAL A 7 -7.87 -5.73 -15.00
N THR A 8 -8.48 -6.90 -15.28
CA THR A 8 -8.77 -7.36 -16.65
C THR A 8 -10.10 -6.83 -17.19
N THR A 9 -11.18 -6.88 -16.40
CA THR A 9 -12.53 -6.50 -16.85
C THR A 9 -12.95 -5.09 -16.42
N GLY A 10 -12.30 -4.50 -15.42
CA GLY A 10 -12.76 -3.26 -14.78
C GLY A 10 -14.05 -3.38 -13.96
N GLN A 11 -14.61 -4.59 -13.85
CA GLN A 11 -15.83 -4.84 -13.06
C GLN A 11 -15.52 -4.79 -11.56
N GLU A 12 -16.51 -4.40 -10.75
CA GLU A 12 -16.38 -4.43 -9.29
C GLU A 12 -16.10 -5.85 -8.81
N CYS A 13 -15.13 -5.99 -7.90
CA CYS A 13 -14.69 -7.28 -7.40
C CYS A 13 -14.36 -7.23 -5.92
N ASP A 14 -14.27 -8.42 -5.33
CA ASP A 14 -13.84 -8.57 -3.95
C ASP A 14 -12.32 -8.43 -3.83
N ALA A 15 -11.83 -8.05 -2.64
CA ALA A 15 -10.42 -7.91 -2.35
C ALA A 15 -9.63 -9.19 -2.67
N ALA A 16 -10.21 -10.36 -2.35
CA ALA A 16 -9.61 -11.67 -2.62
C ALA A 16 -9.40 -11.91 -4.12
N GLN A 17 -10.38 -11.53 -4.93
CA GLN A 17 -10.33 -11.69 -6.39
C GLN A 17 -9.28 -10.75 -6.98
N TYR A 18 -9.25 -9.48 -6.55
CA TYR A 18 -8.24 -8.52 -6.98
C TYR A 18 -6.81 -8.99 -6.68
N ILE A 19 -6.58 -9.49 -5.46
CA ILE A 19 -5.28 -10.03 -5.04
C ILE A 19 -4.89 -11.24 -5.89
N ALA A 20 -5.83 -12.16 -6.14
CA ALA A 20 -5.57 -13.34 -6.96
C ALA A 20 -5.26 -12.99 -8.42
N GLU A 21 -5.98 -12.04 -9.02
CA GLU A 21 -5.71 -11.59 -10.38
C GLU A 21 -4.32 -10.97 -10.52
N MET A 22 -3.93 -10.13 -9.57
CA MET A 22 -2.64 -9.46 -9.60
C MET A 22 -1.47 -10.46 -9.68
N VAL A 23 -1.57 -11.55 -8.93
CA VAL A 23 -0.55 -12.60 -8.91
C VAL A 23 -0.59 -13.43 -10.20
N LEU A 24 -1.78 -13.73 -10.70
CA LEU A 24 -1.96 -14.53 -11.92
C LEU A 24 -1.52 -13.80 -13.18
N LEU A 25 -1.78 -12.48 -13.26
CA LEU A 25 -1.32 -11.64 -14.36
C LEU A 25 0.20 -11.64 -14.47
N ARG A 26 0.90 -11.51 -13.34
CA ARG A 26 2.37 -11.60 -13.30
C ARG A 26 2.88 -12.96 -13.76
N GLU A 27 2.18 -14.04 -13.39
CA GLU A 27 2.53 -15.39 -13.82
C GLU A 27 2.37 -15.55 -15.35
N ALA A 28 1.29 -15.01 -15.91
CA ALA A 28 1.03 -15.02 -17.35
C ALA A 28 2.03 -14.17 -18.14
N GLU A 29 2.37 -12.97 -17.64
CA GLU A 29 3.41 -12.11 -18.19
C GLU A 29 4.76 -12.84 -18.24
N LYS A 30 5.14 -13.51 -17.14
CA LYS A 30 6.37 -14.31 -17.09
C LYS A 30 6.35 -15.49 -18.07
N ALA A 31 5.19 -16.10 -18.29
CA ALA A 31 5.03 -17.22 -19.22
C ALA A 31 5.00 -16.79 -20.70
N ASN A 32 5.10 -15.50 -21.01
CA ASN A 32 4.94 -14.93 -22.36
C ASN A 32 3.60 -15.28 -23.02
N GLU A 33 2.56 -15.51 -22.21
CA GLU A 33 1.21 -15.81 -22.72
C GLU A 33 0.38 -14.55 -23.01
N GLY A 34 1.00 -13.38 -22.80
CA GLY A 34 0.34 -12.07 -22.88
C GLY A 34 -0.62 -11.84 -21.72
N THR A 35 -1.39 -10.75 -21.80
CA THR A 35 -2.54 -10.52 -20.92
C THR A 35 -3.56 -11.62 -21.19
N PRO A 36 -3.87 -12.49 -20.21
CA PRO A 36 -4.89 -13.50 -20.39
C PRO A 36 -6.20 -12.84 -20.80
N ALA A 37 -7.03 -13.58 -21.53
CA ALA A 37 -8.31 -13.11 -22.08
C ALA A 37 -9.13 -12.30 -21.06
N PHE A 38 -10.05 -11.46 -21.58
CA PHE A 38 -10.95 -10.55 -20.86
C PHE A 38 -11.49 -11.08 -19.52
N LYS A 39 -11.58 -12.41 -19.32
CA LYS A 39 -11.80 -13.05 -18.01
C LYS A 39 -10.81 -14.20 -17.81
N LEU A 40 -9.89 -14.06 -16.83
CA LEU A 40 -8.88 -15.07 -16.49
C LEU A 40 -9.48 -16.47 -16.24
N TRP A 41 -10.67 -16.53 -15.66
CA TRP A 41 -11.37 -17.76 -15.31
C TRP A 41 -12.10 -18.45 -16.47
N ASN A 42 -12.16 -17.84 -17.65
CA ASN A 42 -12.78 -18.47 -18.83
C ASN A 42 -11.85 -19.50 -19.48
N THR A 43 -10.53 -19.35 -19.33
CA THR A 43 -9.56 -20.27 -19.91
C THR A 43 -9.27 -21.41 -18.93
N GLU A 44 -9.39 -22.65 -19.36
CA GLU A 44 -9.22 -23.83 -18.48
C GLU A 44 -7.87 -23.86 -17.76
N LYS A 45 -6.81 -23.46 -18.48
CA LYS A 45 -5.45 -23.31 -17.95
C LYS A 45 -5.36 -22.43 -16.69
N TRP A 46 -6.08 -21.30 -16.70
CA TRP A 46 -5.99 -20.27 -15.68
C TRP A 46 -7.10 -20.38 -14.63
N LYS A 47 -8.24 -20.98 -14.98
CA LYS A 47 -9.40 -21.16 -14.11
C LYS A 47 -9.07 -21.87 -12.79
N ASN A 48 -8.37 -23.00 -12.86
CA ASN A 48 -8.02 -23.77 -11.66
C ASN A 48 -6.98 -23.06 -10.81
N LYS A 49 -5.99 -22.41 -11.44
CA LYS A 49 -5.00 -21.59 -10.73
C LYS A 49 -5.65 -20.41 -10.03
N PHE A 50 -6.51 -19.67 -10.73
CA PHE A 50 -7.25 -18.53 -10.18
C PHE A 50 -8.08 -18.93 -8.96
N ARG A 51 -8.89 -19.99 -9.06
CA ARG A 51 -9.67 -20.52 -7.94
C ARG A 51 -8.79 -20.85 -6.74
N GLY A 52 -7.66 -21.52 -6.96
CA GLY A 52 -6.70 -21.85 -5.89
C GLY A 52 -6.09 -20.61 -5.23
N GLN A 53 -5.77 -19.56 -6.01
CA GLN A 53 -5.25 -18.31 -5.47
C GLN A 53 -6.34 -17.53 -4.71
N VAL A 54 -7.58 -17.49 -5.19
CA VAL A 54 -8.71 -16.84 -4.50
C VAL A 54 -8.96 -17.49 -3.13
N THR A 55 -9.00 -18.82 -3.05
CA THR A 55 -9.13 -19.53 -1.77
C THR A 55 -8.00 -19.16 -0.82
N LYS A 56 -6.77 -19.06 -1.33
CA LYS A 56 -5.62 -18.68 -0.50
C LYS A 56 -5.66 -17.21 -0.08
N ALA A 57 -6.14 -16.32 -0.94
CA ALA A 57 -6.35 -14.92 -0.61
C ALA A 57 -7.36 -14.77 0.53
N TYR A 58 -8.49 -15.49 0.50
CA TYR A 58 -9.44 -15.50 1.62
C TYR A 58 -8.82 -15.99 2.93
N GLN A 59 -7.94 -17.01 2.89
CA GLN A 59 -7.22 -17.46 4.09
C GLN A 59 -6.29 -16.38 4.65
N LEU A 60 -5.67 -15.56 3.80
CA LEU A 60 -4.82 -14.44 4.22
C LEU A 60 -5.65 -13.26 4.75
N LEU A 61 -6.77 -12.95 4.11
CA LEU A 61 -7.69 -11.88 4.53
C LEU A 61 -8.34 -12.14 5.89
N LYS A 62 -8.43 -13.41 6.32
CA LYS A 62 -8.83 -13.75 7.69
C LYS A 62 -7.82 -13.34 8.76
N LYS A 63 -6.55 -13.17 8.38
CA LYS A 63 -5.42 -12.90 9.30
C LYS A 63 -4.88 -11.49 9.21
N TYR A 64 -4.97 -10.87 8.02
CA TYR A 64 -4.32 -9.60 7.71
C TYR A 64 -5.29 -8.68 6.97
N ASP A 65 -5.06 -7.38 7.06
CA ASP A 65 -5.80 -6.40 6.27
C ASP A 65 -5.50 -6.57 4.78
N ASP A 66 -6.53 -6.33 3.96
CA ASP A 66 -6.44 -6.29 2.50
C ASP A 66 -5.35 -5.35 1.99
N ILE A 67 -5.23 -4.15 2.58
CA ILE A 67 -4.22 -3.15 2.23
C ILE A 67 -2.81 -3.69 2.51
N ALA A 68 -2.61 -4.35 3.65
CA ALA A 68 -1.31 -4.91 4.01
C ALA A 68 -0.87 -5.99 3.01
N ILE A 69 -1.80 -6.84 2.57
CA ILE A 69 -1.52 -7.88 1.56
C ILE A 69 -1.19 -7.25 0.21
N ILE A 70 -1.96 -6.26 -0.23
CA ILE A 70 -1.71 -5.56 -1.50
C ILE A 70 -0.35 -4.83 -1.47
N ASN A 71 -0.02 -4.15 -0.37
CA ASN A 71 1.25 -3.47 -0.19
C ASN A 71 2.41 -4.46 -0.18
N ALA A 72 2.25 -5.62 0.47
CA ALA A 72 3.24 -6.69 0.46
C ALA A 72 3.51 -7.19 -0.97
N LEU A 73 2.47 -7.37 -1.78
CA LEU A 73 2.61 -7.79 -3.18
C LEU A 73 3.20 -6.71 -4.09
N LYS A 74 3.01 -5.42 -3.77
CA LYS A 74 3.60 -4.29 -4.49
C LYS A 74 5.03 -3.99 -4.05
N SER A 75 5.44 -4.45 -2.87
CA SER A 75 6.79 -4.25 -2.36
C SER A 75 7.86 -4.85 -3.30
N PRO A 76 9.11 -4.34 -3.29
CA PRO A 76 10.19 -4.91 -4.10
C PRO A 76 10.40 -6.41 -3.83
N LYS A 77 10.20 -6.84 -2.58
CA LYS A 77 10.30 -8.25 -2.17
C LYS A 77 9.10 -9.09 -2.59
N GLY A 78 7.96 -8.47 -2.92
CA GLY A 78 6.75 -9.15 -3.36
C GLY A 78 6.47 -9.11 -4.85
N LYS A 79 7.11 -8.22 -5.59
CA LYS A 79 6.89 -8.08 -7.04
C LYS A 79 7.22 -9.37 -7.82
N TRP A 80 8.23 -10.13 -7.39
CA TRP A 80 8.65 -11.38 -8.05
C TRP A 80 7.78 -12.60 -7.67
N MET A 81 6.85 -12.46 -6.73
CA MET A 81 6.04 -13.58 -6.27
C MET A 81 4.83 -13.83 -7.17
N TYR A 82 4.75 -15.05 -7.70
CA TYR A 82 3.67 -15.52 -8.58
C TYR A 82 2.69 -16.47 -7.85
N SER A 83 2.78 -16.60 -6.53
CA SER A 83 1.87 -17.45 -5.76
C SER A 83 1.69 -16.97 -4.33
N LEU A 84 0.44 -16.96 -3.86
CA LEU A 84 0.09 -16.61 -2.47
C LEU A 84 0.40 -17.72 -1.47
N ARG A 85 0.84 -18.89 -1.94
CA ARG A 85 1.19 -20.05 -1.08
C ARG A 85 2.62 -20.00 -0.56
N LEU A 86 3.43 -19.05 -1.03
CA LEU A 86 4.82 -18.94 -0.63
C LEU A 86 4.92 -18.58 0.85
N LYS A 87 5.67 -19.37 1.64
CA LYS A 87 5.88 -19.10 3.07
C LYS A 87 6.54 -17.73 3.31
N ALA A 88 7.43 -17.32 2.42
CA ALA A 88 8.10 -16.02 2.49
C ALA A 88 7.14 -14.83 2.38
N LEU A 89 5.99 -14.99 1.70
CA LEU A 89 4.99 -13.94 1.56
C LEU A 89 4.40 -13.56 2.92
N GLU A 90 4.18 -14.54 3.81
CA GLU A 90 3.58 -14.27 5.12
C GLU A 90 4.46 -13.35 5.98
N ASN A 91 5.79 -13.49 5.91
CA ASN A 91 6.70 -12.60 6.61
C ASN A 91 6.66 -11.16 6.08
N ILE A 92 6.50 -11.00 4.75
CA ILE A 92 6.40 -9.69 4.12
C ILE A 92 5.06 -9.04 4.47
N ILE A 93 3.96 -9.82 4.46
CA ILE A 93 2.64 -9.33 4.88
C ILE A 93 2.67 -8.89 6.34
N LYS A 94 3.28 -9.67 7.25
CA LYS A 94 3.43 -9.28 8.66
C LYS A 94 4.15 -7.94 8.80
N TYR A 95 5.24 -7.75 8.07
CA TYR A 95 5.98 -6.49 8.09
C TYR A 95 5.12 -5.32 7.60
N GLU A 96 4.41 -5.46 6.49
CA GLU A 96 3.51 -4.42 5.98
C GLU A 96 2.30 -4.18 6.90
N GLN A 97 1.76 -5.23 7.53
CA GLN A 97 0.68 -5.13 8.52
C GLN A 97 1.10 -4.24 9.68
N THR A 98 2.31 -4.42 10.22
CA THR A 98 2.80 -3.56 11.32
C THR A 98 2.88 -2.09 10.94
N LYS A 99 3.07 -1.77 9.65
CA LYS A 99 3.04 -0.38 9.17
C LYS A 99 1.61 0.14 9.09
N VAL A 100 0.71 -0.64 8.50
CA VAL A 100 -0.72 -0.29 8.39
C VAL A 100 -1.33 -0.08 9.78
N ASP A 101 -0.98 -0.92 10.76
CA ASP A 101 -1.47 -0.77 12.14
C ASP A 101 -0.93 0.52 12.79
N LYS A 102 0.35 0.86 12.56
CA LYS A 102 0.92 2.12 13.04
C LYS A 102 0.25 3.33 12.41
N GLU A 103 -0.08 3.27 11.12
CA GLU A 103 -0.78 4.34 10.42
C GLU A 103 -2.21 4.53 10.96
N LYS A 104 -2.97 3.43 11.10
CA LYS A 104 -4.29 3.45 11.74
C LYS A 104 -4.24 4.07 13.14
N ASN A 105 -3.25 3.69 13.94
CA ASN A 105 -3.09 4.23 15.30
C ASN A 105 -2.67 5.71 15.32
N ARG A 106 -1.94 6.20 14.29
CA ARG A 106 -1.60 7.63 14.17
C ARG A 106 -2.81 8.49 13.82
N GLU A 107 -3.72 7.99 12.99
CA GLU A 107 -4.94 8.71 12.61
C GLU A 107 -5.91 8.89 13.79
N VAL A 108 -5.85 8.00 14.79
CA VAL A 108 -6.68 8.05 16.00
C VAL A 108 -6.16 9.04 17.05
N VAL A 109 -4.92 9.52 16.95
CA VAL A 109 -4.48 10.67 17.74
C VAL A 109 -5.04 11.91 17.06
N PRO A 110 -6.14 12.53 17.56
CA PRO A 110 -6.57 13.80 17.00
C PRO A 110 -5.36 14.72 17.10
N LYS A 111 -4.87 15.21 15.95
CA LYS A 111 -4.04 16.41 15.94
C LYS A 111 -4.88 17.42 16.72
N LYS A 112 -4.50 17.71 17.96
CA LYS A 112 -4.99 18.88 18.66
C LYS A 112 -4.58 20.03 17.75
N TYR A 113 -5.51 20.50 16.92
CA TYR A 113 -5.40 21.80 16.32
C TYR A 113 -5.31 22.71 17.54
N VAL A 114 -4.09 23.18 17.83
CA VAL A 114 -3.90 24.29 18.74
C VAL A 114 -4.70 25.40 18.07
N THR A 115 -5.87 25.71 18.64
CA THR A 115 -6.61 26.91 18.29
C THR A 115 -5.62 28.05 18.30
N GLU A 116 -5.67 28.89 17.26
CA GLU A 116 -4.82 30.06 17.07
C GLU A 116 -5.07 31.10 18.18
N GLU A 117 -4.80 30.77 19.43
CA GLU A 117 -4.66 31.74 20.50
C GLU A 117 -3.24 32.29 20.42
N ALA A 118 -3.14 33.41 19.70
CA ALA A 118 -2.06 34.38 19.74
C ALA A 118 -0.64 33.79 19.59
N ALA A 119 -0.29 33.41 18.35
CA ALA A 119 1.12 33.43 17.97
C ALA A 119 1.65 34.87 18.23
N PRO A 120 2.77 35.05 18.98
CA PRO A 120 3.30 36.38 19.23
C PRO A 120 3.62 37.05 17.89
N PRO A 121 3.34 38.36 17.74
CA PRO A 121 3.53 39.06 16.48
C PRO A 121 4.95 38.86 15.97
N ARG A 122 5.07 38.58 14.66
CA ARG A 122 6.38 38.45 14.00
C ARG A 122 7.22 39.69 14.29
N LYS A 123 8.50 39.49 14.64
CA LYS A 123 9.43 40.58 14.98
C LYS A 123 9.40 41.64 13.84
N PRO A 124 9.32 42.93 14.17
CA PRO A 124 9.30 43.98 13.16
C PRO A 124 10.58 43.94 12.32
N PHE A 125 10.40 44.10 11.01
CA PHE A 125 11.49 44.17 10.04
C PHE A 125 12.44 45.32 10.40
N GLY A 126 13.75 45.05 10.50
CA GLY A 126 14.78 46.07 10.74
C GLY A 126 15.51 46.01 12.10
N LYS A 127 15.09 45.18 13.06
CA LYS A 127 15.89 44.98 14.29
C LYS A 127 17.08 44.06 14.01
N LYS A 128 18.28 44.65 13.90
CA LYS A 128 19.56 43.93 13.81
C LYS A 128 19.75 43.00 15.02
N SER A 129 20.07 41.73 14.74
CA SER A 129 20.44 40.74 15.77
C SER A 129 21.71 41.17 16.50
N THR A 130 21.92 40.69 17.72
CA THR A 130 23.13 40.96 18.52
C THR A 130 24.42 40.61 17.77
N ILE A 131 24.39 39.51 17.01
CA ILE A 131 25.48 39.09 16.11
C ILE A 131 25.75 40.11 15.00
N GLN A 132 24.68 40.72 14.47
CA GLN A 132 24.77 41.69 13.39
C GLN A 132 25.30 43.04 13.90
N LYS A 133 25.00 43.40 15.15
CA LYS A 133 25.58 44.57 15.82
C LYS A 133 27.07 44.40 16.14
N LEU A 134 27.50 43.18 16.51
CA LEU A 134 28.90 42.89 16.79
C LEU A 134 29.78 43.05 15.53
N ARG A 135 29.26 42.62 14.37
CA ARG A 135 29.94 42.79 13.07
C ARG A 135 30.08 44.24 12.62
N ASP A 136 29.19 45.12 13.05
CA ASP A 136 29.25 46.56 12.74
C ASP A 136 30.27 47.31 13.62
N LEU A 137 30.86 46.66 14.66
CA LEU A 137 31.84 47.27 15.58
C LEU A 137 33.31 46.93 15.25
N ASP A 138 33.55 45.84 14.51
CA ASP A 138 34.89 45.40 14.08
C ASP A 138 35.26 45.92 12.67
N GLY A 139 34.60 46.99 12.20
CA GLY A 139 34.79 47.57 10.86
C GLY A 139 35.16 49.04 10.90
#